data_AF-A0A3A0D2G8-F1
#
_entry.id   AF-A0A3A0D2G8-F1
#
_cell.length_a   1.000
_cell.length_b   1.000
_cell.length_c   1.000
_cell.angle_alpha   90.00
_cell.angle_beta   90.00
_cell.angle_gamma   90.00
#
_symmetry.space_group_name_H-M   'P 1'
#
loop_
_entity.id
_entity.type
_entity.pdbx_description
1 polymer ?
#
loop_
_entity_poly.entity_id
_entity_poly.type
_entity_poly.pdbx_seq_one_letter_code
_entity_poly.pdbx_strand_id
1 'polypeptide(L)'
;MARSAKVGDVYRRVSTQNRYDLDAVGDRTSISLIAPGDLVEVSGLGGDHEEVSGTSFAAPHVTGTVALLQDFAEERIGASAAGWDADARRHEVMKAVLMNSADKIQEGSAPPPGGLPIPAGGLLGMERTVVKMDGTSTWFNSDAYDDSILAQGQFFPLDEEMGAGHLNASRALTQFRSGEQNYEDGDVPLIGWDYGTTTGEGDTNRYRFGEQLLGGSFVSITIAWDRDVDFAIDAGTPNQYDIDDTFEEYVDDGINPPDDSVINDLDLYFLPKFSGNAGNAEAASVATVGTVDHIFFQVPYTGDWEFWVEQHDEEIEVGVNQNYAVAWWAVSAEGPDLGGDFNGDGMVDAADLAEWKSNFGTGPGADADGDGDSDGADFLAWQQNFGATSVATIPEPSALLLLVTGLPLLARGWPWFFEPGPAEPAGGCCADCVLSLSWLRHARFEEPGPPAERSRSGCLPRSGGSLSRGCFSL
;
A
#
# COMPACT_ATOMS: atom_id res chain seq x y z
N MET A 1 6.24 12.29 -12.14
CA MET A 1 6.55 10.93 -12.68
C MET A 1 8.04 10.78 -12.90
N ALA A 2 8.60 9.61 -12.61
CA ALA A 2 10.01 9.29 -12.81
C ALA A 2 10.18 8.13 -13.81
N ARG A 3 11.40 7.92 -14.31
CA ARG A 3 11.69 6.83 -15.28
C ARG A 3 12.23 5.60 -14.58
N SER A 4 11.89 4.44 -15.13
CA SER A 4 12.45 3.15 -14.75
C SER A 4 13.48 2.64 -15.78
N ALA A 5 14.32 1.73 -15.32
CA ALA A 5 15.35 1.04 -16.06
C ALA A 5 15.13 -0.48 -16.02
N LYS A 6 15.69 -1.16 -17.03
CA LYS A 6 15.64 -2.62 -17.12
C LYS A 6 16.58 -3.28 -16.11
N VAL A 7 16.13 -4.39 -15.54
CA VAL A 7 16.96 -5.39 -14.85
C VAL A 7 16.71 -6.72 -15.53
N GLY A 8 17.67 -7.19 -16.33
CA GLY A 8 17.38 -8.19 -17.37
C GLY A 8 16.54 -7.53 -18.47
N ASP A 9 15.44 -8.17 -18.86
CA ASP A 9 14.54 -7.67 -19.92
C ASP A 9 13.31 -6.92 -19.39
N VAL A 10 13.20 -6.74 -18.07
CA VAL A 10 12.01 -6.16 -17.42
C VAL A 10 12.33 -4.78 -16.85
N TYR A 11 11.51 -3.78 -17.18
CA TYR A 11 11.49 -2.49 -16.52
C TYR A 11 10.95 -2.64 -15.10
N ARG A 12 11.85 -2.62 -14.12
CA ARG A 12 11.47 -2.79 -12.70
C ARG A 12 12.34 -2.04 -11.71
N ARG A 13 13.38 -1.34 -12.16
CA ARG A 13 14.27 -0.56 -11.29
C ARG A 13 14.03 0.93 -11.49
N VAL A 14 13.94 1.70 -10.42
CA VAL A 14 14.00 3.16 -10.54
C VAL A 14 15.33 3.56 -11.17
N SER A 15 15.30 4.38 -12.23
CA SER A 15 16.53 4.77 -12.93
C SER A 15 17.49 5.50 -12.00
N THR A 16 18.76 5.11 -12.00
CA THR A 16 19.82 5.82 -11.25
C THR A 16 20.14 7.20 -11.83
N GLN A 17 19.47 7.59 -12.92
CA GLN A 17 19.61 8.89 -13.58
C GLN A 17 18.41 9.80 -13.26
N ASN A 18 17.48 9.38 -12.41
CA ASN A 18 16.51 10.28 -11.79
C ASN A 18 17.23 11.21 -10.80
N ARG A 19 16.72 12.42 -10.65
CA ARG A 19 17.22 13.41 -9.69
C ARG A 19 16.06 13.91 -8.85
N TYR A 20 16.28 13.96 -7.55
CA TYR A 20 15.30 14.34 -6.53
C TYR A 20 15.78 15.57 -5.74
N ASP A 21 16.84 16.23 -6.22
CA ASP A 21 17.41 17.46 -5.63
C ASP A 21 16.55 18.72 -5.87
N LEU A 22 15.44 18.57 -6.58
CA LEU A 22 14.43 19.58 -6.90
C LEU A 22 13.02 19.04 -6.60
N ASP A 23 12.85 18.35 -5.48
CA ASP A 23 11.53 17.86 -5.06
C ASP A 23 10.59 19.01 -4.66
N ALA A 24 9.31 18.70 -4.49
CA ALA A 24 8.31 19.63 -4.02
C ALA A 24 8.69 20.14 -2.63
N VAL A 25 8.24 21.36 -2.32
CA VAL A 25 8.48 21.95 -1.00
C VAL A 25 7.64 21.19 0.05
N GLY A 26 8.24 20.91 1.20
CA GLY A 26 7.60 20.19 2.31
C GLY A 26 7.73 18.67 2.16
N ASP A 27 6.77 17.94 2.73
CA ASP A 27 6.75 16.47 2.72
C ASP A 27 6.02 15.88 1.48
N ARG A 28 5.75 16.72 0.48
CA ARG A 28 5.10 16.31 -0.77
C ARG A 28 6.07 15.58 -1.67
N THR A 29 5.64 14.44 -2.21
CA THR A 29 6.39 13.74 -3.25
C THR A 29 6.01 14.22 -4.65
N SER A 30 6.99 14.61 -5.47
CA SER A 30 6.76 15.00 -6.88
C SER A 30 6.42 13.83 -7.82
N ILE A 31 6.61 12.60 -7.36
CA ILE A 31 6.49 11.39 -8.16
C ILE A 31 5.23 10.61 -7.77
N SER A 32 4.22 10.62 -8.63
CA SER A 32 3.03 9.77 -8.44
C SER A 32 3.27 8.30 -8.79
N LEU A 33 4.00 8.03 -9.88
CA LEU A 33 4.34 6.69 -10.35
C LEU A 33 5.53 6.75 -11.32
N ILE A 34 6.11 5.57 -11.62
CA ILE A 34 7.18 5.40 -12.60
C ILE A 34 6.72 4.60 -13.82
N ALA A 35 7.40 4.83 -14.95
CA ALA A 35 7.15 4.12 -16.20
C ALA A 35 8.46 3.92 -16.99
N PRO A 36 8.47 3.04 -18.03
CA PRO A 36 9.67 2.77 -18.82
C PRO A 36 10.26 4.05 -19.42
N GLY A 37 11.52 4.34 -19.11
CA GLY A 37 12.14 5.57 -19.59
C GLY A 37 13.66 5.52 -19.76
N ASP A 38 14.30 4.37 -19.58
CA ASP A 38 15.69 4.15 -20.01
C ASP A 38 15.77 3.13 -21.15
N LEU A 39 16.54 3.44 -22.18
CA LEU A 39 16.75 2.57 -23.35
C LEU A 39 15.42 2.08 -23.95
N VAL A 40 14.45 3.00 -24.04
CA VAL A 40 13.17 2.76 -24.69
C VAL A 40 13.43 2.77 -26.19
N GLU A 41 13.05 1.70 -26.88
CA GLU A 41 13.16 1.63 -28.32
C GLU A 41 12.05 2.48 -28.97
N VAL A 42 12.44 3.45 -29.77
CA VAL A 42 11.51 4.32 -30.53
C VAL A 42 11.80 4.22 -32.02
N SER A 43 10.75 4.26 -32.83
CA SER A 43 10.88 4.28 -34.28
C SER A 43 11.07 5.71 -34.79
N GLY A 44 12.19 5.92 -35.50
CA GLY A 44 12.48 7.12 -36.27
C GLY A 44 11.85 7.12 -37.66
N LEU A 45 12.05 8.22 -38.38
CA LEU A 45 11.62 8.33 -39.77
C LEU A 45 12.40 7.34 -40.66
N GLY A 46 11.70 6.61 -41.53
CA GLY A 46 12.33 5.65 -42.46
C GLY A 46 12.48 4.22 -41.93
N GLY A 47 11.97 3.92 -40.74
CA GLY A 47 12.05 2.58 -40.13
C GLY A 47 13.35 2.34 -39.37
N ASP A 48 14.11 3.39 -39.08
CA ASP A 48 15.24 3.33 -38.16
C ASP A 48 14.73 3.21 -36.71
N HIS A 49 15.44 2.45 -35.89
CA HIS A 49 15.11 2.25 -34.47
C HIS A 49 16.25 2.83 -33.62
N GLU A 50 15.90 3.61 -32.59
CA GLU A 50 16.84 4.21 -31.65
C GLU A 50 16.42 3.93 -30.22
N GLU A 51 17.39 3.68 -29.34
CA GLU A 51 17.16 3.60 -27.90
C GLU A 51 17.33 4.98 -27.27
N VAL A 52 16.27 5.45 -26.59
CA VAL A 52 16.23 6.78 -25.96
C VAL A 52 15.95 6.67 -24.47
N SER A 53 16.41 7.66 -23.71
CA SER A 53 16.29 7.68 -22.25
C SER A 53 15.89 9.06 -21.75
N GLY A 54 14.97 9.10 -20.78
CA GLY A 54 14.48 10.33 -20.13
C GLY A 54 13.08 10.16 -19.57
N THR A 55 12.72 11.00 -18.59
CA THR A 55 11.34 11.11 -18.10
C THR A 55 10.37 11.53 -19.21
N SER A 56 10.86 12.24 -20.23
CA SER A 56 10.14 12.56 -21.47
C SER A 56 9.69 11.32 -22.26
N PHE A 57 10.30 10.15 -22.03
CA PHE A 57 9.89 8.88 -22.63
C PHE A 57 9.07 8.01 -21.68
N ALA A 58 9.15 8.25 -20.37
CA ALA A 58 8.27 7.64 -19.39
C ALA A 58 6.85 8.21 -19.47
N ALA A 59 6.70 9.53 -19.55
CA ALA A 59 5.39 10.19 -19.54
C ALA A 59 4.43 9.73 -20.66
N PRO A 60 4.87 9.53 -21.93
CA PRO A 60 4.00 9.03 -23.00
C PRO A 60 3.40 7.64 -22.75
N HIS A 61 4.06 6.76 -21.99
CA HIS A 61 3.48 5.46 -21.62
C HIS A 61 2.24 5.66 -20.74
N VAL A 62 2.32 6.59 -19.79
CA VAL A 62 1.24 6.88 -18.86
C VAL A 62 0.10 7.60 -19.57
N THR A 63 0.42 8.59 -20.41
CA THR A 63 -0.58 9.25 -21.27
C THR A 63 -1.27 8.25 -22.20
N GLY A 64 -0.53 7.29 -22.76
CA GLY A 64 -1.10 6.22 -23.58
C GLY A 64 -2.06 5.34 -22.79
N THR A 65 -1.71 4.94 -21.56
CA THR A 65 -2.61 4.18 -20.67
C THR A 65 -3.87 4.98 -20.34
N VAL A 66 -3.76 6.26 -19.99
CA VAL A 66 -4.92 7.13 -19.74
C VAL A 66 -5.82 7.21 -20.98
N ALA A 67 -5.25 7.35 -22.17
CA ALA A 67 -6.02 7.38 -23.40
C ALA A 67 -6.80 6.06 -23.64
N LEU A 68 -6.20 4.91 -23.34
CA LEU A 68 -6.87 3.61 -23.43
C LEU A 68 -8.02 3.49 -22.43
N LEU A 69 -7.84 3.93 -21.18
CA LEU A 69 -8.91 3.91 -20.19
C LEU A 69 -10.05 4.88 -20.53
N GLN A 70 -9.71 6.06 -21.05
CA GLN A 70 -10.70 7.05 -21.50
C GLN A 70 -11.51 6.54 -22.70
N ASP A 71 -10.87 5.86 -23.66
CA ASP A 71 -11.56 5.21 -24.79
C ASP A 71 -12.50 4.09 -24.30
N PHE A 72 -12.03 3.27 -23.35
CA PHE A 72 -12.85 2.25 -22.70
C PHE A 72 -14.06 2.85 -21.97
N ALA A 73 -13.87 3.94 -21.22
CA ALA A 73 -14.96 4.64 -20.56
C ALA A 73 -15.99 5.14 -21.56
N GLU A 74 -15.55 5.75 -22.67
CA GLU A 74 -16.44 6.27 -23.71
C GLU A 74 -17.27 5.15 -24.35
N GLU A 75 -16.69 3.98 -24.60
CA GLU A 75 -17.42 2.80 -25.08
C GLU A 75 -18.52 2.40 -24.08
N ARG A 76 -18.19 2.26 -22.79
CA ARG A 76 -19.12 1.82 -21.74
C ARG A 76 -20.25 2.83 -21.50
N ILE A 77 -19.93 4.13 -21.52
CA ILE A 77 -20.92 5.23 -21.43
C ILE A 77 -21.83 5.21 -22.66
N GLY A 78 -21.26 5.07 -23.87
CA GLY A 78 -22.02 4.98 -25.12
C GLY A 78 -22.98 3.78 -25.15
N ALA A 79 -22.60 2.68 -24.50
CA ALA A 79 -23.43 1.50 -24.30
C ALA A 79 -24.47 1.63 -23.16
N SER A 80 -24.45 2.73 -22.40
CA SER A 80 -25.27 2.93 -21.20
C SER A 80 -25.10 1.79 -20.17
N ALA A 81 -23.86 1.33 -19.99
CA ALA A 81 -23.53 0.35 -18.97
C ALA A 81 -23.79 0.92 -17.56
N ALA A 82 -24.22 0.07 -16.62
CA ALA A 82 -24.47 0.49 -15.23
C ALA A 82 -23.14 0.89 -14.54
N GLY A 83 -23.15 1.99 -13.77
CA GLY A 83 -21.94 2.52 -13.13
C GLY A 83 -21.00 3.25 -14.10
N TRP A 84 -21.47 3.65 -15.28
CA TRP A 84 -20.66 4.37 -16.28
C TRP A 84 -21.33 5.66 -16.70
N ASP A 85 -20.79 6.78 -16.23
CA ASP A 85 -21.23 8.12 -16.62
C ASP A 85 -20.04 9.09 -16.84
N ALA A 86 -20.29 10.39 -16.72
CA ALA A 86 -19.25 11.39 -16.96
C ALA A 86 -18.11 11.35 -15.95
N ASP A 87 -18.34 10.82 -14.75
CA ASP A 87 -17.35 10.79 -13.68
C ASP A 87 -16.24 9.78 -13.95
N ALA A 88 -16.53 8.73 -14.72
CA ALA A 88 -15.52 7.80 -15.25
C ALA A 88 -14.42 8.49 -16.08
N ARG A 89 -14.64 9.71 -16.58
CA ARG A 89 -13.65 10.47 -17.38
C ARG A 89 -12.86 11.51 -16.57
N ARG A 90 -13.14 11.65 -15.27
CA ARG A 90 -12.45 12.59 -14.37
C ARG A 90 -10.95 12.27 -14.29
N HIS A 91 -10.12 13.30 -14.24
CA HIS A 91 -8.67 13.09 -14.16
C HIS A 91 -8.26 12.56 -12.79
N GLU A 92 -9.02 12.90 -11.75
CA GLU A 92 -8.90 12.37 -10.39
C GLU A 92 -9.08 10.84 -10.41
N VAL A 93 -10.14 10.35 -11.08
CA VAL A 93 -10.41 8.91 -11.23
C VAL A 93 -9.27 8.22 -11.97
N MET A 94 -8.81 8.77 -13.09
CA MET A 94 -7.66 8.23 -13.81
C MET A 94 -6.42 8.17 -12.92
N LYS A 95 -6.14 9.24 -12.18
CA LYS A 95 -4.97 9.32 -11.29
C LYS A 95 -5.04 8.27 -10.18
N ALA A 96 -6.16 8.20 -9.45
CA ALA A 96 -6.38 7.20 -8.41
C ALA A 96 -6.27 5.77 -8.97
N VAL A 97 -6.86 5.52 -10.14
CA VAL A 97 -6.83 4.20 -10.78
C VAL A 97 -5.43 3.76 -11.15
N LEU A 98 -4.67 4.62 -11.84
CA LEU A 98 -3.30 4.30 -12.27
C LEU A 98 -2.36 4.09 -11.08
N MET A 99 -2.53 4.84 -10.00
CA MET A 99 -1.69 4.74 -8.80
C MET A 99 -2.01 3.51 -7.97
N ASN A 100 -3.30 3.21 -7.77
CA ASN A 100 -3.72 2.05 -6.97
C ASN A 100 -3.32 0.73 -7.64
N SER A 101 -3.45 0.67 -8.97
CA SER A 101 -3.16 -0.53 -9.76
C SER A 101 -1.68 -0.74 -10.09
N ALA A 102 -0.80 0.22 -9.75
CA ALA A 102 0.62 0.16 -10.02
C ALA A 102 1.30 -1.05 -9.37
N ASP A 103 2.22 -1.68 -10.09
CA ASP A 103 3.02 -2.78 -9.56
C ASP A 103 3.98 -2.26 -8.48
N LYS A 104 4.01 -2.93 -7.34
CA LYS A 104 4.90 -2.65 -6.20
C LYS A 104 5.76 -3.87 -5.89
N ILE A 105 5.10 -4.99 -5.56
CA ILE A 105 5.72 -6.25 -5.15
C ILE A 105 5.08 -7.40 -5.93
N GLN A 106 5.87 -8.21 -6.63
CA GLN A 106 5.36 -9.34 -7.43
C GLN A 106 4.62 -10.37 -6.56
N GLU A 107 3.55 -10.93 -7.11
CA GLU A 107 2.83 -12.06 -6.51
C GLU A 107 3.76 -13.22 -6.15
N GLY A 108 3.53 -13.83 -4.98
CA GLY A 108 4.39 -14.88 -4.43
C GLY A 108 5.73 -14.40 -3.83
N SER A 109 5.97 -13.09 -3.73
CA SER A 109 7.12 -12.55 -3.01
C SER A 109 7.07 -12.88 -1.52
N ALA A 110 8.25 -13.02 -0.89
CA ALA A 110 8.34 -13.23 0.54
C ALA A 110 7.85 -12.00 1.34
N PRO A 111 7.31 -12.19 2.56
CA PRO A 111 6.92 -11.09 3.42
C PRO A 111 8.10 -10.20 3.80
N PRO A 112 7.83 -8.94 4.19
CA PRO A 112 8.84 -8.07 4.78
C PRO A 112 9.36 -8.67 6.10
N PRO A 113 10.58 -8.30 6.54
CA PRO A 113 11.11 -8.73 7.83
C PRO A 113 10.16 -8.36 8.98
N GLY A 114 9.68 -9.36 9.72
CA GLY A 114 8.72 -9.15 10.82
C GLY A 114 7.25 -9.06 10.39
N GLY A 115 6.95 -9.08 9.09
CA GLY A 115 5.60 -9.15 8.55
C GLY A 115 4.95 -10.52 8.72
N LEU A 116 3.63 -10.57 8.54
CA LEU A 116 2.87 -11.81 8.55
C LEU A 116 3.17 -12.65 7.30
N PRO A 117 3.06 -13.99 7.34
CA PRO A 117 3.09 -14.79 6.13
C PRO A 117 2.03 -14.31 5.14
N ILE A 118 2.44 -14.17 3.87
CA ILE A 118 1.55 -13.75 2.78
C ILE A 118 0.92 -15.01 2.17
N PRO A 119 -0.42 -15.16 2.16
CA PRO A 119 -1.11 -16.22 1.45
C PRO A 119 -0.85 -16.14 -0.07
N ALA A 120 -1.01 -17.26 -0.78
CA ALA A 120 -0.98 -17.22 -2.25
C ALA A 120 -2.09 -16.28 -2.77
N GLY A 121 -1.77 -15.43 -3.76
CA GLY A 121 -2.72 -14.42 -4.25
C GLY A 121 -2.84 -13.19 -3.34
N GLY A 122 -2.10 -13.14 -2.23
CA GLY A 122 -2.20 -12.10 -1.22
C GLY A 122 -1.58 -10.77 -1.61
N LEU A 123 -0.89 -10.66 -2.75
CA LEU A 123 -0.19 -9.44 -3.22
C LEU A 123 -0.91 -8.78 -4.40
N LEU A 124 -2.24 -8.95 -4.45
CA LEU A 124 -3.12 -8.32 -5.42
C LEU A 124 -2.81 -8.69 -6.87
N GLY A 125 -2.04 -9.74 -7.15
CA GLY A 125 -1.72 -10.18 -8.52
C GLY A 125 -0.75 -9.28 -9.29
N MET A 126 0.13 -8.56 -8.59
CA MET A 126 1.15 -7.73 -9.25
C MET A 126 2.19 -8.57 -10.00
N GLU A 127 2.62 -8.09 -11.15
CA GLU A 127 3.47 -8.87 -12.07
C GLU A 127 4.97 -8.77 -11.75
N ARG A 128 5.37 -7.73 -11.04
CA ARG A 128 6.79 -7.41 -10.84
C ARG A 128 7.04 -6.71 -9.51
N THR A 129 8.20 -7.03 -8.92
CA THR A 129 8.74 -6.31 -7.77
C THR A 129 9.55 -5.14 -8.27
N VAL A 130 9.11 -3.94 -7.91
CA VAL A 130 9.83 -2.71 -8.17
C VAL A 130 10.97 -2.57 -7.18
N VAL A 131 12.16 -2.25 -7.69
CA VAL A 131 13.34 -1.98 -6.87
C VAL A 131 13.73 -0.51 -6.98
N LYS A 132 14.14 0.09 -5.86
CA LYS A 132 14.65 1.45 -5.76
C LYS A 132 15.96 1.63 -6.54
N MET A 133 16.47 2.85 -6.59
CA MET A 133 17.70 3.20 -7.31
C MET A 133 18.92 2.42 -6.84
N ASP A 134 18.96 1.99 -5.57
CA ASP A 134 20.04 1.15 -5.04
C ASP A 134 20.11 -0.25 -5.70
N GLY A 135 19.01 -0.69 -6.32
CA GLY A 135 18.86 -1.99 -6.97
C GLY A 135 18.57 -3.15 -6.02
N THR A 136 18.33 -2.88 -4.73
CA THR A 136 18.09 -3.89 -3.69
C THR A 136 16.84 -3.63 -2.86
N SER A 137 16.58 -2.37 -2.51
CA SER A 137 15.42 -1.98 -1.71
C SER A 137 14.14 -2.05 -2.55
N THR A 138 13.04 -2.44 -1.93
CA THR A 138 11.71 -2.60 -2.57
C THR A 138 10.68 -1.70 -1.91
N TRP A 139 9.39 -1.83 -2.26
CA TRP A 139 8.30 -1.17 -1.53
C TRP A 139 8.34 -1.43 -0.02
N PHE A 140 8.73 -2.63 0.41
CA PHE A 140 8.84 -2.95 1.84
C PHE A 140 9.98 -2.20 2.57
N ASN A 141 10.72 -1.37 1.86
CA ASN A 141 11.78 -0.51 2.39
C ASN A 141 11.51 0.98 2.11
N SER A 142 10.33 1.33 1.59
CA SER A 142 9.95 2.72 1.33
C SER A 142 9.31 3.38 2.53
N ASP A 143 9.40 4.71 2.56
CA ASP A 143 8.77 5.54 3.59
C ASP A 143 7.22 5.43 3.54
N ALA A 144 6.64 5.06 2.39
CA ALA A 144 5.22 4.77 2.22
C ALA A 144 4.77 3.39 2.76
N TYR A 145 5.70 2.60 3.32
CA TYR A 145 5.41 1.32 3.97
C TYR A 145 5.99 1.24 5.40
N ASP A 146 6.92 2.14 5.75
CA ASP A 146 7.55 2.18 7.05
C ASP A 146 6.76 3.08 8.01
N ASP A 147 5.94 2.48 8.85
CA ASP A 147 5.17 3.17 9.89
C ASP A 147 6.05 3.67 11.04
N SER A 148 7.35 3.37 11.07
CA SER A 148 8.24 3.80 12.16
C SER A 148 8.60 5.28 12.13
N ILE A 149 8.33 5.95 11.00
CA ILE A 149 8.63 7.37 10.80
C ILE A 149 7.55 8.25 11.42
N LEU A 150 6.29 7.99 11.10
CA LEU A 150 5.13 8.74 11.62
C LEU A 150 4.52 8.09 12.89
N ALA A 151 4.80 6.81 13.14
CA ALA A 151 4.26 5.98 14.21
C ALA A 151 2.75 5.70 14.09
N GLN A 152 2.27 4.73 14.89
CA GLN A 152 0.83 4.48 15.11
C GLN A 152 0.04 4.07 13.85
N GLY A 153 0.69 3.39 12.89
CA GLY A 153 0.03 2.94 11.65
C GLY A 153 -0.23 4.05 10.64
N GLN A 154 0.46 5.19 10.77
CA GLN A 154 0.45 6.27 9.79
C GLN A 154 1.55 6.06 8.74
N PHE A 155 1.20 6.27 7.47
CA PHE A 155 2.11 6.09 6.34
C PHE A 155 2.20 7.38 5.53
N PHE A 156 3.37 7.62 4.94
CA PHE A 156 3.45 8.60 3.86
C PHE A 156 2.67 8.09 2.65
N PRO A 157 1.98 8.97 1.90
CA PRO A 157 1.22 8.53 0.73
C PRO A 157 2.11 7.84 -0.32
N LEU A 158 3.32 8.35 -0.55
CA LEU A 158 4.14 7.97 -1.69
C LEU A 158 5.62 7.83 -1.29
N ASP A 159 6.32 6.91 -1.98
CA ASP A 159 7.77 6.85 -1.90
C ASP A 159 8.41 7.91 -2.80
N GLU A 160 9.43 8.60 -2.31
CA GLU A 160 10.12 9.66 -3.05
C GLU A 160 10.66 9.18 -4.42
N GLU A 161 11.14 7.94 -4.49
CA GLU A 161 11.78 7.42 -5.69
C GLU A 161 10.79 6.82 -6.70
N MET A 162 9.86 6.00 -6.22
CA MET A 162 8.95 5.21 -7.07
C MET A 162 7.48 5.66 -7.05
N GLY A 163 7.10 6.64 -6.22
CA GLY A 163 5.71 7.05 -6.03
C GLY A 163 4.87 5.91 -5.45
N ALA A 164 3.73 5.62 -6.08
CA ALA A 164 2.88 4.46 -5.79
C ALA A 164 3.35 3.17 -6.49
N GLY A 165 4.45 3.20 -7.23
CA GLY A 165 5.02 2.04 -7.94
C GLY A 165 5.09 2.23 -9.45
N HIS A 166 5.19 1.10 -10.17
CA HIS A 166 5.40 1.09 -11.62
C HIS A 166 4.09 0.89 -12.38
N LEU A 167 3.89 1.69 -13.45
CA LEU A 167 2.74 1.62 -14.33
C LEU A 167 2.46 0.17 -14.79
N ASN A 168 1.20 -0.24 -14.65
CA ASN A 168 0.67 -1.46 -15.25
C ASN A 168 -0.69 -1.16 -15.90
N ALA A 169 -0.70 -1.09 -17.24
CA ALA A 169 -1.91 -0.74 -17.99
C ALA A 169 -3.01 -1.82 -17.90
N SER A 170 -2.63 -3.10 -17.83
CA SER A 170 -3.58 -4.20 -17.72
C SER A 170 -4.31 -4.15 -16.39
N ARG A 171 -3.56 -4.01 -15.29
CA ARG A 171 -4.12 -3.88 -13.94
C ARG A 171 -4.99 -2.63 -13.79
N ALA A 172 -4.57 -1.52 -14.39
CA ALA A 172 -5.37 -0.30 -14.39
C ALA A 172 -6.73 -0.52 -15.07
N LEU A 173 -6.75 -1.26 -16.20
CA LEU A 173 -7.99 -1.64 -16.86
C LEU A 173 -8.83 -2.59 -15.99
N THR A 174 -8.24 -3.64 -15.41
CA THR A 174 -8.94 -4.57 -14.50
C THR A 174 -9.63 -3.82 -13.36
N GLN A 175 -8.94 -2.89 -12.71
CA GLN A 175 -9.52 -2.10 -11.64
C GLN A 175 -10.63 -1.16 -12.12
N PHE A 176 -10.46 -0.56 -13.30
CA PHE A 176 -11.41 0.40 -13.86
C PHE A 176 -12.69 -0.26 -14.37
N ARG A 177 -12.63 -1.52 -14.81
CA ARG A 177 -13.74 -2.30 -15.40
C ARG A 177 -14.97 -2.44 -14.50
N SER A 178 -14.83 -2.31 -13.18
CA SER A 178 -15.96 -2.42 -12.24
C SER A 178 -17.09 -1.43 -12.52
N GLY A 179 -16.80 -0.32 -13.20
CA GLY A 179 -17.63 0.88 -13.14
C GLY A 179 -17.61 1.50 -11.74
N GLU A 180 -18.26 2.64 -11.61
CA GLU A 180 -18.36 3.38 -10.36
C GLU A 180 -19.09 2.58 -9.28
N GLN A 181 -18.57 2.63 -8.05
CA GLN A 181 -19.06 1.91 -6.88
C GLN A 181 -19.33 2.92 -5.76
N ASN A 182 -20.57 3.41 -5.67
CA ASN A 182 -20.93 4.45 -4.72
C ASN A 182 -21.07 3.90 -3.29
N TYR A 183 -20.42 4.54 -2.32
CA TYR A 183 -20.48 4.14 -0.90
C TYR A 183 -21.90 4.23 -0.28
N GLU A 184 -22.81 5.01 -0.87
CA GLU A 184 -24.19 5.16 -0.40
C GLU A 184 -25.10 4.00 -0.85
N ASP A 185 -24.72 3.27 -1.90
CA ASP A 185 -25.51 2.19 -2.47
C ASP A 185 -25.40 0.88 -1.66
N GLY A 186 -24.46 0.80 -0.71
CA GLY A 186 -24.33 -0.30 0.22
C GLY A 186 -22.89 -0.73 0.45
N ASP A 187 -22.70 -2.03 0.60
CA ASP A 187 -21.36 -2.61 0.68
C ASP A 187 -20.72 -2.63 -0.72
N VAL A 188 -19.43 -2.34 -0.79
CA VAL A 188 -18.63 -2.24 -2.02
C VAL A 188 -17.89 -3.55 -2.33
N PRO A 189 -17.59 -3.83 -3.61
CA PRO A 189 -16.78 -4.97 -4.02
C PRO A 189 -15.32 -4.84 -3.56
N LEU A 190 -14.54 -5.91 -3.73
CA LEU A 190 -13.11 -5.92 -3.37
C LEU A 190 -12.22 -5.10 -4.31
N ILE A 191 -12.68 -4.85 -5.54
CA ILE A 191 -12.00 -4.03 -6.54
C ILE A 191 -13.01 -3.01 -7.02
N GLY A 192 -12.66 -1.74 -6.98
CA GLY A 192 -13.55 -0.68 -7.45
C GLY A 192 -12.93 0.69 -7.45
N TRP A 193 -13.73 1.65 -7.90
CA TRP A 193 -13.45 3.06 -7.84
C TRP A 193 -14.75 3.85 -7.66
N ASP A 194 -14.64 5.07 -7.12
CA ASP A 194 -15.75 5.99 -6.91
C ASP A 194 -15.32 7.44 -7.16
N TYR A 195 -16.24 8.31 -7.58
CA TYR A 195 -16.06 9.76 -7.58
C TYR A 195 -16.98 10.38 -6.52
N GLY A 196 -16.46 10.41 -5.29
CA GLY A 196 -17.20 10.84 -4.11
C GLY A 196 -17.07 12.35 -3.82
N THR A 197 -17.91 12.81 -2.89
CA THR A 197 -17.89 14.18 -2.37
C THR A 197 -18.04 14.16 -0.86
N THR A 198 -17.19 14.88 -0.14
CA THR A 198 -17.41 15.25 1.26
C THR A 198 -18.12 16.60 1.34
N THR A 199 -18.81 16.87 2.46
CA THR A 199 -19.70 18.03 2.61
C THR A 199 -19.27 19.05 3.68
N GLY A 200 -18.07 18.91 4.22
CA GLY A 200 -17.49 19.82 5.22
C GLY A 200 -16.53 19.13 6.19
N GLU A 201 -15.93 19.94 7.06
CA GLU A 201 -15.05 19.46 8.14
C GLU A 201 -15.71 18.34 8.97
N GLY A 202 -15.01 17.22 9.12
CA GLY A 202 -15.44 16.04 9.86
C GLY A 202 -16.47 15.17 9.16
N ASP A 203 -16.83 15.47 7.91
CA ASP A 203 -17.65 14.55 7.10
C ASP A 203 -16.85 13.31 6.72
N THR A 204 -17.51 12.15 6.70
CA THR A 204 -16.84 10.86 6.52
C THR A 204 -17.63 9.95 5.59
N ASN A 205 -17.09 9.68 4.42
CA ASN A 205 -17.63 8.69 3.49
C ASN A 205 -17.02 7.32 3.81
N ARG A 206 -17.88 6.29 3.93
CA ARG A 206 -17.48 4.98 4.46
C ARG A 206 -17.73 3.87 3.45
N TYR A 207 -16.65 3.26 2.98
CA TYR A 207 -16.67 2.20 1.98
C TYR A 207 -16.50 0.86 2.69
N ARG A 208 -17.61 0.12 2.79
CA ARG A 208 -17.67 -1.15 3.52
C ARG A 208 -17.51 -2.31 2.57
N PHE A 209 -16.50 -3.15 2.74
CA PHE A 209 -16.38 -4.33 1.90
C PHE A 209 -17.57 -5.29 2.13
N GLY A 210 -18.10 -5.83 1.03
CA GLY A 210 -19.21 -6.80 1.05
C GLY A 210 -18.79 -8.21 1.49
N GLU A 211 -17.49 -8.46 1.54
CA GLU A 211 -16.89 -9.74 1.92
C GLU A 211 -15.80 -9.52 2.98
N GLN A 212 -15.47 -10.60 3.69
CA GLN A 212 -14.34 -10.57 4.61
C GLN A 212 -13.03 -10.49 3.83
N LEU A 213 -12.07 -9.72 4.33
CA LEU A 213 -10.72 -9.69 3.75
C LEU A 213 -9.86 -10.79 4.36
N LEU A 214 -8.96 -11.37 3.56
CA LEU A 214 -8.06 -12.42 4.00
C LEU A 214 -6.91 -11.87 4.86
N GLY A 215 -6.72 -12.40 6.06
CA GLY A 215 -5.57 -12.06 6.91
C GLY A 215 -4.24 -12.45 6.27
N GLY A 216 -3.24 -11.56 6.38
CA GLY A 216 -1.93 -11.69 5.76
C GLY A 216 -1.88 -11.26 4.29
N SER A 217 -3.03 -11.08 3.63
CA SER A 217 -3.12 -10.46 2.30
C SER A 217 -2.92 -8.94 2.37
N PHE A 218 -2.88 -8.29 1.22
CA PHE A 218 -2.75 -6.84 1.12
C PHE A 218 -4.04 -6.17 0.69
N VAL A 219 -4.18 -4.91 1.09
CA VAL A 219 -5.16 -3.96 0.55
C VAL A 219 -4.40 -2.76 -0.02
N SER A 220 -4.84 -2.28 -1.17
CA SER A 220 -4.35 -1.04 -1.80
C SER A 220 -5.53 -0.08 -1.92
N ILE A 221 -5.36 1.15 -1.44
CA ILE A 221 -6.36 2.21 -1.54
C ILE A 221 -5.66 3.50 -1.93
N THR A 222 -6.20 4.24 -2.89
CA THR A 222 -5.67 5.53 -3.31
C THR A 222 -6.80 6.52 -3.46
N ILE A 223 -6.66 7.68 -2.83
CA ILE A 223 -7.50 8.84 -3.08
C ILE A 223 -6.73 9.94 -3.81
N ALA A 224 -7.43 10.69 -4.64
CA ALA A 224 -6.89 11.86 -5.32
C ALA A 224 -7.95 12.94 -5.44
N TRP A 225 -7.59 14.17 -5.12
CA TRP A 225 -8.42 15.35 -5.32
C TRP A 225 -7.63 16.48 -5.97
N ASP A 226 -8.32 17.58 -6.22
CA ASP A 226 -7.72 18.78 -6.76
C ASP A 226 -7.47 19.81 -5.66
N ARG A 227 -6.40 20.56 -5.86
CA ARG A 227 -6.12 21.78 -5.11
C ARG A 227 -6.68 22.94 -5.92
N ASP A 228 -7.37 23.85 -5.26
CA ASP A 228 -7.77 25.10 -5.89
C ASP A 228 -6.58 26.06 -5.94
N VAL A 229 -6.49 26.80 -7.04
CA VAL A 229 -5.38 27.71 -7.32
C VAL A 229 -5.97 29.04 -7.76
N ASP A 230 -6.05 29.96 -6.80
CA ASP A 230 -6.60 31.29 -7.01
C ASP A 230 -5.52 32.34 -7.34
N PHE A 231 -5.96 33.39 -8.02
CA PHE A 231 -5.12 34.53 -8.38
C PHE A 231 -5.01 35.50 -7.20
N ALA A 232 -3.83 35.57 -6.59
CA ALA A 232 -3.49 36.64 -5.65
C ALA A 232 -3.46 38.03 -6.33
N ILE A 233 -3.01 38.06 -7.59
CA ILE A 233 -3.07 39.23 -8.46
C ILE A 233 -3.56 38.74 -9.82
N ASP A 234 -4.76 39.17 -10.20
CA ASP A 234 -5.36 38.97 -11.52
C ASP A 234 -5.19 40.27 -12.33
N ALA A 235 -4.06 40.38 -13.01
CA ALA A 235 -3.62 41.56 -13.74
C ALA A 235 -3.84 41.38 -15.25
N GLY A 236 -4.93 41.94 -15.75
CA GLY A 236 -5.18 42.00 -17.20
C GLY A 236 -6.60 41.63 -17.51
N THR A 237 -6.79 40.43 -18.05
CA THR A 237 -8.10 39.88 -18.39
C THR A 237 -8.63 39.09 -17.20
N PRO A 238 -9.72 39.55 -16.54
CA PRO A 238 -10.18 38.90 -15.33
C PRO A 238 -10.46 37.40 -15.53
N ASN A 239 -10.00 36.60 -14.58
CA ASN A 239 -10.11 35.13 -14.55
C ASN A 239 -9.42 34.42 -15.73
N GLN A 240 -8.34 34.98 -16.27
CA GLN A 240 -7.51 34.31 -17.27
C GLN A 240 -6.04 34.50 -16.94
N TYR A 241 -5.23 33.45 -17.12
CA TYR A 241 -3.80 33.56 -16.89
C TYR A 241 -3.14 34.57 -17.85
N ASP A 242 -2.57 35.61 -17.26
CA ASP A 242 -1.72 36.62 -17.86
C ASP A 242 -0.30 36.55 -17.25
N ILE A 243 0.71 37.03 -18.01
CA ILE A 243 2.13 36.90 -17.63
C ILE A 243 2.50 37.65 -16.34
N ASP A 244 1.69 38.62 -15.93
CA ASP A 244 1.89 39.44 -14.73
C ASP A 244 1.02 38.98 -13.54
N ASP A 245 0.27 37.89 -13.71
CA ASP A 245 -0.52 37.30 -12.63
C ASP A 245 0.37 36.63 -11.59
N THR A 246 -0.10 36.66 -10.35
CA THR A 246 0.48 35.87 -9.26
C THR A 246 -0.60 35.02 -8.63
N PHE A 247 -0.22 33.84 -8.14
CA PHE A 247 -1.12 32.92 -7.46
C PHE A 247 -1.01 33.07 -5.96
N GLU A 248 -2.07 32.71 -5.26
CA GLU A 248 -2.02 32.60 -3.81
C GLU A 248 -0.95 31.59 -3.41
N GLU A 249 0.02 32.08 -2.65
CA GLU A 249 1.12 31.26 -2.18
C GLU A 249 0.62 30.38 -1.04
N TYR A 250 1.09 29.13 -1.01
CA TYR A 250 1.00 28.32 0.19
C TYR A 250 1.80 29.01 1.30
N VAL A 251 1.13 29.40 2.39
CA VAL A 251 1.76 29.96 3.58
C VAL A 251 1.61 28.96 4.71
N ASP A 252 2.71 28.32 5.11
CA ASP A 252 2.77 27.60 6.39
C ASP A 252 2.73 28.63 7.52
N ASP A 253 1.57 28.77 8.14
CA ASP A 253 1.30 29.70 9.23
C ASP A 253 1.73 29.15 10.61
N GLY A 254 2.18 27.88 10.64
CA GLY A 254 2.61 27.17 11.84
C GLY A 254 1.47 26.66 12.73
N ILE A 255 0.22 26.66 12.24
CA ILE A 255 -0.91 25.93 12.82
C ILE A 255 -0.95 24.52 12.20
N ASN A 256 -1.51 23.52 12.89
CA ASN A 256 -1.65 22.16 12.36
C ASN A 256 -3.11 21.70 12.48
N PRO A 257 -3.81 21.41 11.36
CA PRO A 257 -3.33 21.59 9.98
C PRO A 257 -2.98 23.08 9.68
N PRO A 258 -2.06 23.35 8.74
CA PRO A 258 -1.76 24.72 8.33
C PRO A 258 -3.05 25.41 7.88
N ASP A 259 -3.25 26.69 8.22
CA ASP A 259 -4.29 27.54 7.60
C ASP A 259 -3.86 27.75 6.14
N ASP A 260 -4.11 26.75 5.31
CA ASP A 260 -3.74 26.76 3.92
C ASP A 260 -4.98 27.17 3.13
N SER A 261 -4.89 28.34 2.50
CA SER A 261 -6.04 28.99 1.87
C SER A 261 -6.48 28.34 0.55
N VAL A 262 -6.02 27.11 0.25
CA VAL A 262 -6.00 26.59 -1.12
C VAL A 262 -6.28 25.09 -1.26
N ILE A 263 -6.30 24.29 -0.19
CA ILE A 263 -6.65 22.87 -0.27
C ILE A 263 -7.38 22.38 0.99
N ASN A 264 -8.50 21.67 0.78
CA ASN A 264 -9.13 20.89 1.84
C ASN A 264 -8.28 19.65 2.18
N ASP A 265 -8.12 19.35 3.47
CA ASP A 265 -7.35 18.20 3.95
C ASP A 265 -8.24 16.95 4.00
N LEU A 266 -7.90 15.94 3.19
CA LEU A 266 -8.58 14.65 3.18
C LEU A 266 -7.68 13.58 3.77
N ASP A 267 -8.22 12.84 4.73
CA ASP A 267 -7.56 11.71 5.38
C ASP A 267 -8.15 10.38 4.90
N LEU A 268 -7.28 9.38 4.77
CA LEU A 268 -7.64 8.01 4.43
C LEU A 268 -7.38 7.06 5.60
N TYR A 269 -8.42 6.37 6.05
CA TYR A 269 -8.34 5.40 7.15
C TYR A 269 -8.75 4.00 6.70
N PHE A 270 -8.01 2.97 7.13
CA PHE A 270 -8.36 1.55 6.96
C PHE A 270 -8.56 0.88 8.32
N LEU A 271 -9.74 0.30 8.54
CA LEU A 271 -10.22 -0.04 9.87
C LEU A 271 -11.25 -1.19 9.86
N PRO A 272 -11.45 -1.88 11.00
CA PRO A 272 -12.49 -2.90 11.12
C PRO A 272 -13.88 -2.33 10.85
N LYS A 273 -14.74 -3.10 10.16
CA LYS A 273 -16.09 -2.68 9.78
C LYS A 273 -16.94 -2.30 11.00
N PHE A 274 -17.73 -1.24 10.87
CA PHE A 274 -18.57 -0.65 11.92
C PHE A 274 -17.78 0.01 13.06
N SER A 275 -16.58 0.49 12.76
CA SER A 275 -15.83 1.28 13.72
C SER A 275 -16.54 2.60 14.04
N GLY A 276 -16.43 3.01 15.30
CA GLY A 276 -17.08 4.23 15.80
C GLY A 276 -16.19 5.46 15.79
N ASN A 277 -14.88 5.29 15.55
CA ASN A 277 -13.88 6.35 15.64
C ASN A 277 -12.67 6.03 14.73
N ALA A 278 -12.11 7.05 14.06
CA ALA A 278 -10.95 6.92 13.18
C ALA A 278 -9.68 6.41 13.89
N GLY A 279 -9.54 6.65 15.20
CA GLY A 279 -8.45 6.12 16.03
C GLY A 279 -8.48 4.59 16.23
N ASN A 280 -9.46 3.89 15.66
CA ASN A 280 -9.45 2.43 15.52
C ASN A 280 -8.76 1.95 14.24
N ALA A 281 -8.25 2.86 13.41
CA ALA A 281 -7.55 2.52 12.18
C ALA A 281 -6.30 1.70 12.47
N GLU A 282 -6.11 0.67 11.66
CA GLU A 282 -4.92 -0.18 11.66
C GLU A 282 -3.89 0.34 10.64
N ALA A 283 -4.36 1.10 9.65
CA ALA A 283 -3.53 1.87 8.73
C ALA A 283 -4.22 3.20 8.40
N ALA A 284 -3.44 4.27 8.28
CA ALA A 284 -3.93 5.57 7.85
C ALA A 284 -2.90 6.30 6.99
N SER A 285 -3.38 7.07 6.02
CA SER A 285 -2.66 8.15 5.36
C SER A 285 -3.36 9.43 5.84
N VAL A 286 -2.60 10.36 6.40
CA VAL A 286 -3.13 11.60 7.01
C VAL A 286 -2.23 12.77 6.62
N ALA A 287 -1.86 12.80 5.34
CA ALA A 287 -0.86 13.73 4.86
C ALA A 287 -1.46 15.13 4.74
N THR A 288 -1.11 16.00 5.68
CA THR A 288 -1.52 17.42 5.71
C THR A 288 -0.99 18.25 4.53
N VAL A 289 -0.28 17.63 3.58
CA VAL A 289 0.30 18.30 2.42
C VAL A 289 0.09 17.47 1.16
N GLY A 290 -0.58 18.08 0.17
CA GLY A 290 -0.80 17.48 -1.14
C GLY A 290 -2.22 16.99 -1.34
N THR A 291 -2.51 16.46 -2.53
CA THR A 291 -3.88 16.09 -2.94
C THR A 291 -4.03 14.60 -3.23
N VAL A 292 -3.20 13.79 -2.57
CA VAL A 292 -3.15 12.34 -2.78
C VAL A 292 -2.81 11.68 -1.46
N ASP A 293 -3.60 10.65 -1.17
CA ASP A 293 -3.39 9.77 -0.03
C ASP A 293 -3.43 8.32 -0.54
N HIS A 294 -2.53 7.50 -0.03
CA HIS A 294 -2.38 6.13 -0.52
C HIS A 294 -1.90 5.19 0.58
N ILE A 295 -2.53 4.03 0.65
CA ILE A 295 -2.19 2.95 1.58
C ILE A 295 -1.96 1.68 0.78
N PHE A 296 -0.84 1.00 1.07
CA PHE A 296 -0.61 -0.39 0.68
C PHE A 296 -0.23 -1.19 1.93
N PHE A 297 -1.21 -1.87 2.51
CA PHE A 297 -1.13 -2.39 3.87
C PHE A 297 -1.43 -3.89 3.95
N GLN A 298 -0.71 -4.59 4.83
CA GLN A 298 -0.93 -6.01 5.08
C GLN A 298 -2.06 -6.18 6.11
N VAL A 299 -3.18 -6.77 5.69
CA VAL A 299 -4.35 -7.02 6.53
C VAL A 299 -3.96 -7.93 7.71
N PRO A 300 -4.14 -7.53 8.98
CA PRO A 300 -3.55 -8.23 10.12
C PRO A 300 -4.24 -9.56 10.45
N TYR A 301 -5.53 -9.67 10.15
CA TYR A 301 -6.33 -10.87 10.39
C TYR A 301 -7.54 -10.91 9.46
N THR A 302 -8.03 -12.13 9.20
CA THR A 302 -9.24 -12.33 8.42
C THR A 302 -10.45 -11.74 9.15
N GLY A 303 -11.23 -10.92 8.47
CA GLY A 303 -12.41 -10.30 9.08
C GLY A 303 -13.13 -9.30 8.18
N ASP A 304 -14.13 -8.64 8.74
CA ASP A 304 -14.89 -7.60 8.07
C ASP A 304 -14.19 -6.24 8.21
N TRP A 305 -13.87 -5.61 7.08
CA TRP A 305 -13.13 -4.35 7.02
C TRP A 305 -13.91 -3.26 6.27
N GLU A 306 -13.53 -2.01 6.49
CA GLU A 306 -13.97 -0.85 5.74
C GLU A 306 -12.81 0.15 5.60
N PHE A 307 -12.97 1.12 4.71
CA PHE A 307 -12.09 2.29 4.66
C PHE A 307 -12.91 3.57 4.61
N TRP A 308 -12.35 4.64 5.17
CA TRP A 308 -12.99 5.94 5.26
C TRP A 308 -12.19 6.98 4.51
N VAL A 309 -12.92 7.86 3.82
CA VAL A 309 -12.40 9.14 3.35
C VAL A 309 -13.04 10.21 4.21
N GLU A 310 -12.24 10.87 5.04
CA GLU A 310 -12.68 11.92 5.96
C GLU A 310 -12.13 13.26 5.49
N GLN A 311 -12.95 14.30 5.49
CA GLN A 311 -12.45 15.66 5.34
C GLN A 311 -12.00 16.14 6.72
N HIS A 312 -10.70 16.06 6.97
CA HIS A 312 -10.12 16.41 8.27
C HIS A 312 -10.25 17.89 8.56
N ASP A 313 -10.05 18.70 7.52
CA ASP A 313 -10.09 20.15 7.59
C ASP A 313 -10.84 20.74 6.40
N GLU A 314 -11.49 21.89 6.63
CA GLU A 314 -12.13 22.66 5.57
C GLU A 314 -11.45 24.01 5.41
N GLU A 315 -11.18 24.37 4.16
CA GLU A 315 -10.74 25.71 3.81
C GLU A 315 -11.91 26.53 3.29
N ILE A 316 -12.13 27.68 3.91
CA ILE A 316 -13.26 28.57 3.61
C ILE A 316 -13.19 29.09 2.17
N GLU A 317 -11.97 29.31 1.65
CA GLU A 317 -11.76 29.86 0.31
C GLU A 317 -11.97 28.82 -0.80
N VAL A 318 -11.63 27.55 -0.57
CA VAL A 318 -11.89 26.40 -1.47
C VAL A 318 -13.37 25.99 -1.45
N GLY A 319 -14.01 26.18 -0.30
CA GLY A 319 -15.41 25.84 -0.08
C GLY A 319 -15.58 24.52 0.66
N VAL A 320 -16.75 24.40 1.31
CA VAL A 320 -17.05 23.33 2.27
C VAL A 320 -17.07 21.92 1.68
N ASN A 321 -17.37 21.77 0.39
CA ASN A 321 -17.46 20.44 -0.23
C ASN A 321 -16.17 20.12 -0.98
N GLN A 322 -15.64 18.91 -0.79
CA GLN A 322 -14.49 18.42 -1.55
C GLN A 322 -14.88 17.20 -2.39
N ASN A 323 -14.72 17.32 -3.71
CA ASN A 323 -14.80 16.15 -4.59
C ASN A 323 -13.47 15.40 -4.57
N TYR A 324 -13.52 14.09 -4.63
CA TYR A 324 -12.34 13.23 -4.73
C TYR A 324 -12.66 11.98 -5.55
N ALA A 325 -11.63 11.40 -6.14
CA ALA A 325 -11.70 10.04 -6.63
C ALA A 325 -11.03 9.10 -5.64
N VAL A 326 -11.58 7.90 -5.52
CA VAL A 326 -10.96 6.80 -4.76
C VAL A 326 -10.92 5.56 -5.63
N ALA A 327 -9.86 4.77 -5.49
CA ALA A 327 -9.78 3.44 -6.08
C ALA A 327 -9.15 2.46 -5.08
N TRP A 328 -9.66 1.24 -5.05
CA TRP A 328 -9.23 0.22 -4.09
C TRP A 328 -9.13 -1.17 -4.71
N TRP A 329 -8.33 -2.01 -4.05
CA TRP A 329 -8.16 -3.42 -4.39
C TRP A 329 -7.79 -4.21 -3.13
N ALA A 330 -8.59 -5.22 -2.79
CA ALA A 330 -8.40 -6.12 -1.66
C ALA A 330 -8.54 -7.60 -2.06
N VAL A 331 -8.27 -8.52 -1.13
CA VAL A 331 -8.36 -9.98 -1.34
C VAL A 331 -9.42 -10.60 -0.43
N SER A 332 -10.29 -11.45 -1.01
CA SER A 332 -11.35 -12.15 -0.27
C SER A 332 -10.80 -13.20 0.69
N ALA A 333 -11.43 -13.32 1.85
CA ALA A 333 -11.19 -14.36 2.85
C ALA A 333 -11.60 -15.76 2.41
N GLU A 334 -12.56 -15.86 1.48
CA GLU A 334 -12.94 -17.13 0.84
C GLU A 334 -11.79 -17.70 -0.01
N GLY A 335 -10.71 -16.93 -0.17
CA GLY A 335 -9.51 -17.21 -0.95
C GLY A 335 -9.39 -16.18 -2.06
N PRO A 336 -8.20 -16.02 -2.67
CA PRO A 336 -8.17 -15.43 -4.01
C PRO A 336 -9.13 -16.25 -4.87
N ASP A 337 -10.04 -15.60 -5.59
CA ASP A 337 -10.67 -16.23 -6.74
C ASP A 337 -9.49 -16.59 -7.66
N LEU A 338 -9.10 -17.85 -7.64
CA LEU A 338 -7.93 -18.29 -8.38
C LEU A 338 -8.34 -18.21 -9.83
N GLY A 339 -8.08 -17.11 -10.53
CA GLY A 339 -8.59 -16.90 -11.89
C GLY A 339 -8.55 -18.18 -12.72
N GLY A 340 -9.72 -18.76 -13.00
CA GLY A 340 -9.84 -20.11 -13.51
C GLY A 340 -10.40 -21.17 -12.54
N ASP A 341 -10.73 -20.88 -11.28
CA ASP A 341 -11.47 -21.78 -10.37
C ASP A 341 -12.97 -21.55 -10.58
N PHE A 342 -13.41 -21.86 -11.80
CA PHE A 342 -14.77 -21.61 -12.24
C PHE A 342 -15.82 -22.44 -11.48
N ASN A 343 -15.40 -23.51 -10.80
CA ASN A 343 -16.30 -24.35 -10.02
C ASN A 343 -16.30 -24.03 -8.51
N GLY A 344 -15.37 -23.19 -8.05
CA GLY A 344 -15.28 -22.69 -6.68
C GLY A 344 -14.86 -23.74 -5.65
N ASP A 345 -14.12 -24.78 -6.05
CA ASP A 345 -13.64 -25.83 -5.14
C ASP A 345 -12.27 -25.54 -4.52
N GLY A 346 -11.72 -24.37 -4.81
CA GLY A 346 -10.43 -23.92 -4.32
C GLY A 346 -9.26 -24.50 -5.10
N MET A 347 -9.50 -25.13 -6.26
CA MET A 347 -8.46 -25.64 -7.16
C MET A 347 -8.72 -25.18 -8.59
N VAL A 348 -7.66 -24.74 -9.28
CA VAL A 348 -7.73 -24.51 -10.74
C VAL A 348 -7.27 -25.77 -11.44
N ASP A 349 -8.20 -26.61 -11.88
CA ASP A 349 -7.89 -27.87 -12.51
C ASP A 349 -8.73 -28.18 -13.76
N ALA A 350 -8.79 -29.45 -14.13
CA ALA A 350 -9.52 -29.87 -15.33
C ALA A 350 -11.05 -29.78 -15.18
N ALA A 351 -11.57 -29.71 -13.96
CA ALA A 351 -12.98 -29.49 -13.66
C ALA A 351 -13.41 -28.08 -14.06
N ASP A 352 -12.58 -27.07 -13.82
CA ASP A 352 -12.89 -25.70 -14.21
C ASP A 352 -12.87 -25.51 -15.72
N LEU A 353 -11.96 -26.18 -16.41
CA LEU A 353 -11.98 -26.18 -17.88
C LEU A 353 -13.30 -26.72 -18.44
N ALA A 354 -13.97 -27.64 -17.73
CA ALA A 354 -15.28 -28.12 -18.13
C ALA A 354 -16.34 -27.03 -17.96
N GLU A 355 -16.25 -26.24 -16.89
CA GLU A 355 -17.14 -25.12 -16.61
C GLU A 355 -16.94 -23.97 -17.63
N TRP A 356 -15.68 -23.58 -17.90
CA TRP A 356 -15.36 -22.58 -18.94
C TRP A 356 -15.89 -22.98 -20.31
N LYS A 357 -15.72 -24.25 -20.72
CA LYS A 357 -16.29 -24.74 -21.99
C LYS A 357 -17.80 -24.66 -22.04
N SER A 358 -18.46 -24.77 -20.89
CA SER A 358 -19.91 -24.69 -20.80
C SER A 358 -20.40 -23.25 -20.92
N ASN A 359 -19.60 -22.29 -20.43
CA ASN A 359 -19.91 -20.87 -20.42
C ASN A 359 -19.35 -20.08 -21.62
N PHE A 360 -18.43 -20.65 -22.41
CA PHE A 360 -17.76 -19.96 -23.52
C PHE A 360 -18.74 -19.30 -24.51
N GLY A 361 -18.69 -17.97 -24.58
CA GLY A 361 -19.55 -17.15 -25.45
C GLY A 361 -21.04 -17.16 -25.07
N THR A 362 -21.39 -17.56 -23.84
CA THR A 362 -22.78 -17.64 -23.37
C THR A 362 -23.14 -16.69 -22.22
N GLY A 363 -22.15 -16.15 -21.50
CA GLY A 363 -22.30 -15.21 -20.38
C GLY A 363 -21.10 -15.25 -19.43
N PRO A 364 -21.15 -14.58 -18.26
CA PRO A 364 -20.01 -14.42 -17.33
C PRO A 364 -19.77 -15.63 -16.42
N GLY A 365 -20.24 -16.83 -16.78
CA GLY A 365 -20.21 -18.00 -15.89
C GLY A 365 -18.81 -18.59 -15.69
N ALA A 366 -17.83 -18.16 -16.47
CA ALA A 366 -16.42 -18.48 -16.33
C ALA A 366 -15.56 -17.25 -16.66
N ASP A 367 -15.93 -16.12 -16.06
CA ASP A 367 -15.32 -14.80 -16.22
C ASP A 367 -14.17 -14.63 -15.22
N ALA A 368 -12.97 -15.10 -15.60
CA ALA A 368 -11.78 -14.99 -14.76
C ALA A 368 -11.11 -13.61 -14.84
N ASP A 369 -11.42 -12.79 -15.86
CA ASP A 369 -10.83 -11.45 -16.03
C ASP A 369 -11.80 -10.29 -15.66
N GLY A 370 -13.04 -10.63 -15.30
CA GLY A 370 -14.07 -9.76 -14.78
C GLY A 370 -14.71 -8.85 -15.82
N ASP A 371 -14.68 -9.19 -17.12
CA ASP A 371 -15.15 -8.33 -18.20
C ASP A 371 -16.64 -8.50 -18.57
N GLY A 372 -17.31 -9.44 -17.91
CA GLY A 372 -18.72 -9.76 -18.08
C GLY A 372 -18.99 -10.81 -19.15
N ASP A 373 -17.96 -11.45 -19.71
CA ASP A 373 -18.11 -12.57 -20.63
C ASP A 373 -17.24 -13.79 -20.27
N SER A 374 -17.04 -14.71 -21.21
CA SER A 374 -16.33 -15.97 -20.98
C SER A 374 -15.69 -16.36 -22.30
N ASP A 375 -14.45 -15.95 -22.49
CA ASP A 375 -13.75 -15.98 -23.76
C ASP A 375 -12.30 -16.50 -23.64
N GLY A 376 -11.47 -16.18 -24.63
CA GLY A 376 -10.08 -16.62 -24.66
C GLY A 376 -9.19 -15.97 -23.58
N ALA A 377 -9.54 -14.80 -23.06
CA ALA A 377 -8.85 -14.13 -21.96
C ALA A 377 -9.03 -14.92 -20.66
N ASP A 378 -10.25 -15.40 -20.37
CA ASP A 378 -10.52 -16.23 -19.20
C ASP A 378 -9.84 -17.58 -19.27
N PHE A 379 -9.80 -18.15 -20.48
CA PHE A 379 -9.06 -19.38 -20.71
C PHE A 379 -7.56 -19.19 -20.45
N LEU A 380 -7.01 -18.02 -20.82
CA LEU A 380 -5.61 -17.71 -20.56
C LEU A 380 -5.36 -17.56 -19.05
N ALA A 381 -6.27 -16.94 -18.30
CA ALA A 381 -6.20 -16.88 -16.83
C ALA A 381 -6.21 -18.28 -16.20
N TRP A 382 -7.13 -19.16 -16.63
CA TRP A 382 -7.14 -20.57 -16.23
C TRP A 382 -5.83 -21.29 -16.56
N GLN A 383 -5.27 -21.08 -17.76
CA GLN A 383 -4.01 -21.69 -18.17
C GLN A 383 -2.83 -21.23 -17.29
N GLN A 384 -2.81 -19.96 -16.90
CA GLN A 384 -1.77 -19.40 -16.05
C GLN A 384 -1.85 -19.93 -14.63
N ASN A 385 -3.08 -20.21 -14.15
CA ASN A 385 -3.32 -20.67 -12.79
C ASN A 385 -3.51 -22.19 -12.67
N PHE A 386 -3.41 -22.97 -13.76
CA PHE A 386 -3.62 -24.42 -13.72
C PHE A 386 -2.71 -25.12 -12.69
N GLY A 387 -3.35 -25.80 -11.74
CA GLY A 387 -2.72 -26.47 -10.60
C GLY A 387 -2.57 -25.58 -9.35
N ALA A 388 -3.05 -24.34 -9.38
CA ALA A 388 -3.13 -23.50 -8.20
C ALA A 388 -4.20 -24.04 -7.24
N THR A 389 -3.94 -23.89 -5.94
CA THR A 389 -4.86 -24.30 -4.89
C THR A 389 -4.93 -23.20 -3.84
N SER A 390 -6.14 -22.76 -3.47
CA SER A 390 -6.32 -21.81 -2.39
C SER A 390 -6.23 -22.62 -1.10
N VAL A 391 -5.32 -22.23 -0.22
CA VAL A 391 -5.26 -22.85 1.10
C VAL A 391 -6.32 -22.15 1.92
N ALA A 392 -7.54 -22.69 1.92
CA ALA A 392 -8.57 -22.25 2.85
C ALA A 392 -7.98 -22.35 4.27
N THR A 393 -7.63 -21.21 4.86
CA THR A 393 -7.24 -21.16 6.26
C THR A 393 -8.50 -21.44 7.05
N ILE A 394 -8.70 -22.70 7.41
CA ILE A 394 -9.77 -23.12 8.31
C ILE A 394 -9.64 -22.24 9.57
N PRO A 395 -10.57 -21.28 9.83
CA PRO A 395 -10.47 -20.42 11.00
C PRO A 395 -10.64 -21.34 12.19
N GLU A 396 -9.61 -21.58 13.02
CA GLU A 396 -9.66 -22.60 14.07
C GLU A 396 -10.86 -22.37 15.02
N PRO A 397 -12.00 -23.09 14.90
CA PRO A 397 -13.03 -22.98 15.89
C PRO A 397 -12.77 -24.14 16.85
N SER A 398 -12.48 -23.84 18.10
CA SER A 398 -12.58 -24.79 19.22
C SER A 398 -11.35 -25.63 19.61
N ALA A 399 -10.14 -25.42 19.06
CA ALA A 399 -8.94 -26.11 19.56
C ALA A 399 -8.69 -25.80 21.06
N LEU A 400 -8.92 -24.55 21.48
CA LEU A 400 -8.89 -24.13 22.89
C LEU A 400 -10.03 -24.73 23.73
N LEU A 401 -11.21 -24.95 23.14
CA LEU A 401 -12.39 -25.52 23.82
C LEU A 401 -12.23 -27.02 24.09
N LEU A 402 -11.54 -27.76 23.22
CA LEU A 402 -11.17 -29.16 23.45
C LEU A 402 -10.07 -29.31 24.50
N LEU A 403 -9.17 -28.32 24.62
CA LEU A 403 -8.09 -28.33 25.61
C LEU A 403 -8.62 -28.03 27.02
N VAL A 404 -9.63 -27.16 27.15
CA VAL A 404 -10.30 -26.84 28.43
C VAL A 404 -11.22 -27.98 28.90
N THR A 405 -11.81 -28.76 27.99
CA THR A 405 -12.72 -29.87 28.35
C THR A 405 -12.00 -31.22 28.57
N GLY A 406 -10.76 -31.39 28.12
CA GLY A 406 -9.97 -32.61 28.30
C GLY A 406 -9.24 -32.76 29.65
N LEU A 407 -8.99 -31.65 30.36
CA LEU A 407 -8.22 -31.64 31.61
C LEU A 407 -8.89 -32.21 32.88
N PRO A 408 -10.23 -32.34 33.04
CA PRO A 408 -10.81 -32.88 34.27
C PRO A 408 -10.73 -34.41 34.42
N LEU A 409 -10.41 -35.17 33.37
CA LEU A 409 -10.44 -36.64 33.40
C LEU A 409 -9.15 -37.29 33.92
N LEU A 410 -8.08 -36.52 34.15
CA LEU A 410 -6.82 -37.05 34.71
C LEU A 410 -6.65 -36.79 36.22
N ALA A 411 -7.57 -36.05 36.87
CA ALA A 411 -7.45 -35.63 38.27
C ALA A 411 -8.33 -36.42 39.26
N ARG A 412 -8.61 -37.72 39.01
CA ARG A 412 -9.32 -38.58 39.97
C ARG A 412 -8.63 -39.93 40.23
N GLY A 413 -7.73 -39.93 41.21
CA GLY A 413 -7.19 -41.10 41.94
C GLY A 413 -5.91 -40.66 42.67
N TRP A 414 -5.69 -40.81 43.98
CA TRP A 414 -6.23 -41.61 45.08
C TRP A 414 -6.11 -40.79 46.39
N PRO A 415 -6.96 -41.00 47.42
CA PRO A 415 -6.78 -40.35 48.71
C PRO A 415 -5.82 -41.14 49.60
N TRP A 416 -4.78 -40.49 50.12
CA TRP A 416 -4.05 -40.96 51.29
C TRP A 416 -4.45 -40.15 52.52
N PHE A 417 -5.03 -40.88 53.46
CA PHE A 417 -5.28 -40.54 54.86
C PHE A 417 -3.99 -40.08 55.55
N PHE A 418 -4.01 -38.95 56.27
CA PHE A 418 -3.31 -38.77 57.55
C PHE A 418 -3.82 -37.51 58.29
N GLU A 419 -4.45 -37.75 59.43
CA GLU A 419 -4.56 -36.87 60.61
C GLU A 419 -4.04 -37.74 61.79
N PRO A 420 -3.69 -37.22 63.00
CA PRO A 420 -3.91 -35.87 63.54
C PRO A 420 -2.73 -35.29 64.37
N GLY A 421 -2.89 -34.09 64.93
CA GLY A 421 -2.11 -33.63 66.09
C GLY A 421 -2.24 -32.13 66.42
N PRO A 422 -2.70 -31.74 67.64
CA PRO A 422 -3.11 -30.37 67.95
C PRO A 422 -2.00 -29.47 68.55
N ALA A 423 -2.38 -28.19 68.65
CA ALA A 423 -1.66 -26.97 69.02
C ALA A 423 -0.91 -26.93 70.35
N GLU A 424 0.06 -26.00 70.46
CA GLU A 424 0.17 -25.05 71.59
C GLU A 424 0.96 -23.77 71.21
N PRO A 425 0.77 -22.62 71.91
CA PRO A 425 1.20 -21.28 71.50
C PRO A 425 2.29 -20.63 72.38
N ALA A 426 3.05 -19.69 71.80
CA ALA A 426 3.71 -18.52 72.39
C ALA A 426 4.62 -17.93 71.29
N GLY A 427 4.63 -16.66 70.91
CA GLY A 427 4.59 -15.45 71.72
C GLY A 427 5.94 -14.74 71.57
N GLY A 428 5.96 -13.55 70.95
CA GLY A 428 7.04 -12.57 71.16
C GLY A 428 7.85 -12.08 69.94
N CYS A 429 7.45 -10.90 69.48
CA CYS A 429 8.31 -9.73 69.22
C CYS A 429 9.23 -9.64 67.97
N CYS A 430 8.85 -8.65 67.15
CA CYS A 430 9.63 -7.50 66.68
C CYS A 430 10.37 -7.54 65.33
N ALA A 431 9.91 -6.58 64.50
CA ALA A 431 10.68 -5.54 63.81
C ALA A 431 11.01 -5.72 62.31
N ASP A 432 10.37 -4.81 61.55
CA ASP A 432 10.92 -3.96 60.48
C ASP A 432 11.29 -4.58 59.12
N CYS A 433 10.48 -4.27 58.09
CA CYS A 433 10.75 -3.14 57.18
C CYS A 433 9.76 -3.14 56.00
N VAL A 434 9.16 -1.97 55.77
CA VAL A 434 8.43 -1.55 54.57
C VAL A 434 9.33 -0.54 53.82
N LEU A 435 9.09 -0.38 52.51
CA LEU A 435 9.65 0.57 51.53
C LEU A 435 10.74 -0.06 50.65
N SER A 436 10.87 0.20 49.35
CA SER A 436 10.08 0.90 48.34
C SER A 436 10.81 0.65 47.00
N LEU A 437 10.08 0.82 45.90
CA LEU A 437 10.52 0.75 44.50
C LEU A 437 11.82 1.52 44.15
N SER A 438 12.63 0.91 43.27
CA SER A 438 12.96 1.41 41.91
C SER A 438 14.44 1.50 41.47
N TRP A 439 14.62 1.19 40.18
CA TRP A 439 15.66 1.58 39.20
C TRP A 439 17.13 1.13 39.35
N LEU A 440 17.55 0.22 38.46
CA LEU A 440 18.49 0.43 37.33
C LEU A 440 19.25 -0.86 36.98
N ARG A 441 18.88 -1.48 35.85
CA ARG A 441 19.67 -2.50 35.15
C ARG A 441 20.85 -1.81 34.44
N HIS A 442 22.07 -2.25 34.72
CA HIS A 442 23.21 -2.22 33.82
C HIS A 442 24.08 -3.45 34.15
N ALA A 443 23.98 -4.50 33.34
CA ALA A 443 24.83 -5.67 33.44
C ALA A 443 25.95 -5.56 32.39
N ARG A 444 27.19 -5.39 32.85
CA ARG A 444 28.42 -5.57 32.06
C ARG A 444 29.18 -6.71 32.74
N PHE A 445 29.40 -7.80 32.00
CA PHE A 445 30.17 -8.97 32.43
C PHE A 445 31.66 -8.64 32.39
N GLU A 446 32.38 -8.87 33.49
CA GLU A 446 33.84 -9.01 33.54
C GLU A 446 34.16 -10.32 34.29
N GLU A 447 35.10 -11.09 33.74
CA GLU A 447 35.75 -12.23 34.40
C GLU A 447 37.28 -12.01 34.44
N PRO A 448 38.01 -12.71 35.32
CA PRO A 448 39.22 -12.22 35.97
C PRO A 448 40.54 -12.67 35.31
N GLY A 449 41.62 -11.90 35.52
CA GLY A 449 43.01 -12.32 35.22
C GLY A 449 43.73 -12.90 36.46
N PRO A 450 45.08 -12.97 36.46
CA PRO A 450 46.01 -13.60 35.49
C PRO A 450 46.96 -14.62 36.20
N PRO A 451 48.02 -15.18 35.55
CA PRO A 451 49.35 -14.60 35.82
C PRO A 451 50.44 -14.69 34.70
N ALA A 452 51.35 -13.69 34.76
CA ALA A 452 52.83 -13.67 34.64
C ALA A 452 53.64 -14.07 33.37
N GLU A 453 54.36 -13.05 32.87
CA GLU A 453 55.78 -12.96 32.44
C GLU A 453 56.44 -13.94 31.45
N ARG A 454 56.95 -13.40 30.32
CA ARG A 454 58.41 -13.18 30.11
C ARG A 454 58.74 -12.40 28.83
N SER A 455 59.83 -11.65 28.93
CA SER A 455 60.43 -10.73 27.96
C SER A 455 61.10 -11.41 26.75
N ARG A 456 61.17 -10.68 25.62
CA ARG A 456 62.44 -10.37 24.92
C ARG A 456 62.26 -9.40 23.75
N SER A 457 63.09 -8.36 23.81
CA SER A 457 63.62 -7.41 22.83
C SER A 457 63.81 -7.87 21.37
N GLY A 458 63.67 -6.92 20.42
CA GLY A 458 64.57 -6.84 19.26
C GLY A 458 64.07 -6.19 17.94
N CYS A 459 64.51 -4.95 17.71
CA CYS A 459 64.94 -4.33 16.43
C CYS A 459 63.98 -4.00 15.27
N LEU A 460 63.90 -2.68 14.98
CA LEU A 460 63.68 -2.00 13.69
C LEU A 460 64.92 -2.15 12.75
N PRO A 461 64.83 -1.97 11.41
CA PRO A 461 64.69 -0.66 10.71
C PRO A 461 63.70 -0.68 9.51
N ARG A 462 62.92 0.37 9.18
CA ARG A 462 63.20 1.72 8.63
C ARG A 462 63.62 1.77 7.14
N SER A 463 62.70 2.25 6.29
CA SER A 463 62.85 3.21 5.16
C SER A 463 61.67 3.01 4.18
N GLY A 464 61.01 4.00 3.57
CA GLY A 464 61.15 5.45 3.53
C GLY A 464 60.56 6.01 2.22
N GLY A 465 59.85 7.15 2.28
CA GLY A 465 59.45 8.00 1.13
C GLY A 465 57.97 7.86 0.72
N SER A 466 57.00 8.72 1.05
CA SER A 466 56.85 10.20 0.99
C SER A 466 56.96 10.79 -0.42
N LEU A 467 55.84 11.30 -0.96
CA LEU A 467 55.68 12.71 -1.36
C LEU A 467 54.23 13.03 -1.76
N SER A 468 53.94 14.32 -1.76
CA SER A 468 52.67 15.00 -1.49
C SER A 468 52.17 15.87 -2.66
N ARG A 469 50.91 16.34 -2.53
CA ARG A 469 50.28 17.58 -3.07
C ARG A 469 49.68 17.53 -4.49
N GLY A 470 48.47 18.10 -4.59
CA GLY A 470 47.91 18.61 -5.84
C GLY A 470 46.40 18.88 -5.75
N CYS A 471 46.04 20.05 -5.22
CA CYS A 471 44.71 20.66 -5.37
C CYS A 471 44.66 21.34 -6.75
N PHE A 472 43.62 21.12 -7.56
CA PHE A 472 43.27 21.99 -8.69
C PHE A 472 41.77 21.97 -8.94
N SER A 473 41.21 23.18 -9.00
CA SER A 473 39.88 23.51 -9.47
C SER A 473 39.91 23.72 -10.98
N LEU A 474 38.86 23.29 -11.66
CA LEU A 474 38.23 23.97 -12.80
C LEU A 474 36.77 23.53 -12.86
#